data_AF-A0A9P6GYJ3-F1
#
_entry.id   AF-A0A9P6GYJ3-F1
#
_cell.length_a   1.000
_cell.length_b   1.000
_cell.length_c   1.000
_cell.angle_alpha   90.00
_cell.angle_beta   90.00
_cell.angle_gamma   90.00
#
_symmetry.space_group_name_H-M   'P 1'
#
loop_
_entity.id
_entity.type
_entity.pdbx_description
1 polymer ?
#
loop_
_entity_poly.entity_id
_entity_poly.type
_entity_poly.pdbx_seq_one_letter_code
_entity_poly.pdbx_strand_id
1 'polypeptide(L)'
;MKYLLSYANLLENHTDIADYERFYKHCLKCIKNNKNKHETIFKVLKLALNKFENSHLISMTLRLISNLDVKYNFEEKDLKRFLEDQKTREAVFKILSKIDDPEINKEALKYLYEETYESKDFFNFLTVMQRDVEIFLDIKDENLLRRQLLVMNHTKIFRNLDYFFKFLGSHDKSLCYLVYESIVLLIKESGNENPVCLGDSNSIILENKSTPVISLKEKMKIENISNFLIYFLPFMKEKEKVYSAILENDNQTIFNVLKTYAIFEGPLLISRHTHVYTTNCIYKESFRMNFIDEDPNFEFLFEEKAYKTHVDCIEL
;
A
#
# COMPACT_ATOMS: atom_id res chain seq x y z
N MET A 1 -14.65 -4.86 28.85
CA MET A 1 -16.07 -4.87 28.37
C MET A 1 -16.86 -3.66 28.86
N LYS A 2 -16.85 -3.31 30.17
CA LYS A 2 -17.51 -2.12 30.75
C LYS A 2 -17.37 -0.86 29.87
N TYR A 3 -16.13 -0.43 29.62
CA TYR A 3 -15.87 0.79 28.85
C TYR A 3 -16.33 0.75 27.39
N LEU A 4 -16.32 -0.43 26.73
CA LEU A 4 -16.77 -0.55 25.35
C LEU A 4 -18.31 -0.48 25.23
N LEU A 5 -19.06 -0.90 26.25
CA LEU A 5 -20.51 -0.71 26.29
C LEU A 5 -20.90 0.74 26.57
N SER A 6 -20.04 1.48 27.28
CA SER A 6 -20.19 2.92 27.52
C SER A 6 -19.52 3.79 26.46
N TYR A 7 -18.99 3.21 25.37
CA TYR A 7 -18.12 3.90 24.43
C TYR A 7 -18.74 5.17 23.81
N ALA A 8 -20.06 5.17 23.55
CA ALA A 8 -20.77 6.34 23.07
C ALA A 8 -20.83 7.51 24.08
N ASN A 9 -20.37 7.32 25.32
CA ASN A 9 -20.33 8.33 26.37
C ASN A 9 -18.93 8.93 26.58
N LEU A 10 -17.96 8.64 25.70
CA LEU A 10 -16.68 9.34 25.73
C LEU A 10 -16.92 10.85 25.62
N LEU A 11 -16.17 11.60 26.42
CA LEU A 11 -16.05 13.04 26.24
C LEU A 11 -15.31 13.31 24.93
N GLU A 12 -15.69 14.36 24.22
CA GLU A 12 -15.10 14.68 22.90
C GLU A 12 -14.03 15.79 22.97
N ASN A 13 -14.03 16.52 24.09
CA ASN A 13 -13.18 17.68 24.35
C ASN A 13 -11.89 17.34 25.13
N HIS A 14 -11.56 16.06 25.27
CA HIS A 14 -10.30 15.67 25.91
C HIS A 14 -9.09 16.18 25.11
N THR A 15 -8.15 16.77 25.83
CA THR A 15 -6.98 17.46 25.27
C THR A 15 -5.92 16.53 24.69
N ASP A 16 -5.85 15.27 25.12
CA ASP A 16 -4.79 14.34 24.77
C ASP A 16 -5.30 13.20 23.87
N ILE A 17 -4.92 13.25 22.58
CA ILE A 17 -5.29 12.22 21.60
C ILE A 17 -4.62 10.88 21.93
N ALA A 18 -3.46 10.87 22.61
CA ALA A 18 -2.75 9.65 22.96
C ALA A 18 -3.58 8.77 23.91
N ASP A 19 -4.40 9.37 24.76
CA ASP A 19 -5.28 8.64 25.66
C ASP A 19 -6.41 7.92 24.92
N TYR A 20 -6.99 8.55 23.89
CA TYR A 20 -7.92 7.87 23.00
C TYR A 20 -7.24 6.71 22.27
N GLU A 21 -6.00 6.85 21.82
CA GLU A 21 -5.28 5.74 21.17
C GLU A 21 -4.92 4.61 22.15
N ARG A 22 -4.59 4.93 23.41
CA ARG A 22 -4.40 3.92 24.47
C ARG A 22 -5.72 3.19 24.73
N PHE A 23 -6.83 3.93 24.80
CA PHE A 23 -8.17 3.37 24.95
C PHE A 23 -8.58 2.50 23.76
N TYR A 24 -8.30 2.95 22.53
CA TYR A 24 -8.50 2.18 21.31
C TYR A 24 -7.82 0.81 21.38
N LYS A 25 -6.54 0.76 21.77
CA LYS A 25 -5.79 -0.51 21.89
C LYS A 25 -6.47 -1.47 22.87
N HIS A 26 -6.97 -0.95 23.99
CA HIS A 26 -7.70 -1.74 24.97
C HIS A 26 -9.06 -2.23 24.44
N CYS A 27 -9.83 -1.37 23.79
CA CYS A 27 -11.08 -1.72 23.11
C CYS A 27 -10.85 -2.79 22.04
N LEU A 28 -9.79 -2.67 21.24
CA LEU A 28 -9.43 -3.62 20.20
C LEU A 28 -9.10 -5.01 20.78
N LYS A 29 -8.34 -5.07 21.89
CA LYS A 29 -8.08 -6.33 22.61
C LYS A 29 -9.38 -6.94 23.13
N CYS A 30 -10.27 -6.11 23.70
CA CYS A 30 -11.58 -6.55 24.17
C CYS A 30 -12.45 -7.13 23.03
N ILE A 31 -12.48 -6.48 21.86
CA ILE A 31 -13.20 -6.95 20.66
C ILE A 31 -12.69 -8.33 20.24
N LYS A 32 -11.37 -8.46 20.07
CA LYS A 32 -10.73 -9.73 19.65
C LYS A 32 -11.07 -10.91 20.57
N ASN A 33 -11.19 -10.65 21.87
CA ASN A 33 -11.50 -11.66 22.88
C ASN A 33 -13.01 -11.96 23.03
N ASN A 34 -13.90 -11.20 22.39
CA ASN A 34 -15.36 -11.31 22.57
C ASN A 34 -16.11 -11.40 21.23
N LYS A 35 -15.67 -12.31 20.35
CA LYS A 35 -16.26 -12.50 19.01
C LYS A 35 -17.77 -12.73 19.03
N ASN A 36 -18.25 -13.49 20.02
CA ASN A 36 -19.68 -13.77 20.22
C ASN A 36 -20.54 -12.52 20.54
N LYS A 37 -19.92 -11.37 20.81
CA LYS A 37 -20.60 -10.10 21.13
C LYS A 37 -20.46 -9.05 20.04
N HIS A 38 -19.87 -9.38 18.87
CA HIS A 38 -19.61 -8.39 17.84
C HIS A 38 -20.86 -7.63 17.39
N GLU A 39 -22.02 -8.28 17.27
CA GLU A 39 -23.29 -7.62 16.94
C GLU A 39 -23.70 -6.56 17.98
N THR A 40 -23.56 -6.88 19.27
CA THR A 40 -23.85 -5.92 20.35
C THR A 40 -22.87 -4.75 20.32
N ILE A 41 -21.58 -5.05 20.14
CA ILE A 41 -20.53 -4.02 20.05
C ILE A 41 -20.78 -3.11 18.84
N PHE A 42 -21.15 -3.68 17.70
CA PHE A 42 -21.46 -2.93 16.49
C PHE A 42 -22.57 -1.90 16.73
N LYS A 43 -23.65 -2.29 17.43
CA LYS A 43 -24.74 -1.35 17.79
C LYS A 43 -24.24 -0.19 18.63
N VAL A 44 -23.38 -0.44 19.63
CA VAL A 44 -22.81 0.63 20.48
C VAL A 44 -21.91 1.56 19.67
N LEU A 45 -21.04 1.00 18.82
CA LEU A 45 -20.15 1.81 17.98
C LEU A 45 -20.93 2.60 16.92
N LYS A 46 -22.02 2.05 16.36
CA LYS A 46 -22.91 2.78 15.44
C LYS A 46 -23.61 3.95 16.14
N LEU A 47 -24.06 3.76 17.38
CA LEU A 47 -24.59 4.87 18.20
C LEU A 47 -23.54 5.95 18.44
N ALA A 48 -22.29 5.56 18.69
CA ALA A 48 -21.19 6.49 18.87
C ALA A 48 -20.90 7.31 17.60
N LEU A 49 -20.91 6.68 16.40
CA LEU A 49 -20.75 7.39 15.13
C LEU A 49 -21.84 8.43 14.86
N ASN A 50 -23.06 8.18 15.33
CA ASN A 50 -24.16 9.13 15.18
C ASN A 50 -24.09 10.30 16.17
N LYS A 51 -23.34 10.13 17.26
CA LYS A 51 -23.23 11.12 18.33
C LYS A 51 -21.98 11.98 18.20
N PHE A 52 -20.84 11.37 17.86
CA PHE A 52 -19.57 12.08 17.83
C PHE A 52 -19.50 13.09 16.68
N GLU A 53 -18.99 14.27 17.01
CA GLU A 53 -18.61 15.32 16.06
C GLU A 53 -17.08 15.36 15.88
N ASN A 54 -16.32 14.88 16.87
CA ASN A 54 -14.87 14.80 16.82
C ASN A 54 -14.39 13.74 15.81
N SER A 55 -13.74 14.19 14.74
CA SER A 55 -13.22 13.33 13.67
C SER A 55 -12.19 12.28 14.12
N HIS A 56 -11.43 12.51 15.18
CA HIS A 56 -10.55 11.48 15.75
C HIS A 56 -11.34 10.35 16.40
N LEU A 57 -12.39 10.68 17.16
CA LEU A 57 -13.26 9.67 17.76
C LEU A 57 -14.07 8.92 16.70
N ILE A 58 -14.54 9.61 15.66
CA ILE A 58 -15.17 8.96 14.51
C ILE A 58 -14.20 7.99 13.85
N SER A 59 -12.97 8.42 13.54
CA SER A 59 -11.93 7.59 12.92
C SER A 59 -11.59 6.36 13.78
N MET A 60 -11.43 6.57 15.09
CA MET A 60 -11.22 5.49 16.06
C MET A 60 -12.38 4.49 16.07
N THR A 61 -13.62 5.00 16.00
CA THR A 61 -14.83 4.17 15.98
C THR A 61 -14.91 3.34 14.71
N LEU A 62 -14.67 3.93 13.54
CA LEU A 62 -14.61 3.22 12.26
C LEU A 62 -13.53 2.14 12.25
N ARG A 63 -12.34 2.43 12.81
CA ARG A 63 -11.26 1.44 12.99
C ARG A 63 -11.71 0.28 13.87
N LEU A 64 -12.38 0.53 15.00
CA LEU A 64 -12.91 -0.54 15.86
C LEU A 64 -13.97 -1.37 15.12
N ILE A 65 -14.90 -0.71 14.41
CA ILE A 65 -15.93 -1.38 13.63
C ILE A 65 -15.31 -2.31 12.58
N SER A 66 -14.27 -1.87 11.86
CA SER A 66 -13.60 -2.71 10.85
C SER A 66 -13.00 -4.00 11.40
N ASN A 67 -12.83 -4.14 12.72
CA ASN A 67 -12.34 -5.36 13.37
C ASN A 67 -13.47 -6.33 13.79
N LEU A 68 -14.73 -5.95 13.57
CA LEU A 68 -15.88 -6.79 13.85
C LEU A 68 -16.13 -7.77 12.69
N ASP A 69 -16.71 -8.89 13.05
CA ASP A 69 -17.15 -9.95 12.15
C ASP A 69 -18.68 -9.95 12.14
N VAL A 70 -19.24 -8.93 11.48
CA VAL A 70 -20.68 -8.65 11.39
C VAL A 70 -21.01 -8.12 10.02
N LYS A 71 -22.29 -8.19 9.64
CA LYS A 71 -22.76 -7.50 8.46
C LYS A 71 -22.90 -6.01 8.77
N TYR A 72 -22.09 -5.19 8.10
CA TYR A 72 -22.20 -3.75 8.22
C TYR A 72 -23.48 -3.26 7.52
N ASN A 73 -24.24 -2.44 8.23
CA ASN A 73 -25.41 -1.76 7.69
C ASN A 73 -25.26 -0.26 7.93
N PHE A 74 -24.48 0.38 7.07
CA PHE A 74 -24.27 1.82 7.06
C PHE A 74 -25.22 2.50 6.07
N GLU A 75 -25.60 3.73 6.36
CA GLU A 75 -26.28 4.56 5.37
C GLU A 75 -25.22 5.14 4.42
N GLU A 76 -25.48 5.08 3.11
CA GLU A 76 -24.56 5.54 2.07
C GLU A 76 -24.07 6.98 2.32
N LYS A 77 -24.98 7.87 2.73
CA LYS A 77 -24.68 9.27 3.04
C LYS A 77 -23.64 9.42 4.16
N ASP A 78 -23.64 8.52 5.15
CA ASP A 78 -22.71 8.58 6.28
C ASP A 78 -21.32 8.18 5.81
N LEU A 79 -21.23 7.11 5.00
CA LEU A 79 -19.96 6.66 4.42
C LEU A 79 -19.38 7.72 3.47
N LYS A 80 -20.20 8.36 2.63
CA LYS A 80 -19.76 9.45 1.76
C LYS A 80 -19.15 10.60 2.57
N ARG A 81 -19.85 11.06 3.60
CA ARG A 81 -19.35 12.10 4.51
C ARG A 81 -18.01 11.73 5.15
N PHE A 82 -17.88 10.50 5.64
CA PHE A 82 -16.63 10.03 6.26
C PHE A 82 -15.50 9.82 5.24
N LEU A 83 -15.82 9.53 3.98
CA LEU A 83 -14.84 9.38 2.92
C LEU A 83 -14.26 10.74 2.49
N GLU A 84 -15.08 11.78 2.48
CA GLU A 84 -14.66 13.16 2.15
C GLU A 84 -13.67 13.72 3.20
N ASP A 85 -13.88 13.43 4.48
CA ASP A 85 -13.02 13.90 5.58
C ASP A 85 -11.67 13.15 5.65
N GLN A 86 -10.57 13.91 5.58
CA GLN A 86 -9.21 13.36 5.53
C GLN A 86 -8.85 12.48 6.74
N LYS A 87 -9.36 12.77 7.95
CA LYS A 87 -9.01 12.05 9.18
C LYS A 87 -9.74 10.72 9.31
N THR A 88 -10.90 10.58 8.65
CA THR A 88 -11.76 9.41 8.74
C THR A 88 -11.68 8.52 7.50
N ARG A 89 -11.32 9.08 6.34
CA ARG A 89 -11.20 8.40 5.04
C ARG A 89 -10.44 7.07 5.08
N GLU A 90 -9.26 7.04 5.69
CA GLU A 90 -8.46 5.79 5.77
C GLU A 90 -9.20 4.68 6.53
N ALA A 91 -9.93 5.04 7.59
CA ALA A 91 -10.73 4.09 8.34
C ALA A 91 -11.94 3.60 7.54
N VAL A 92 -12.52 4.44 6.67
CA VAL A 92 -13.62 4.06 5.77
C VAL A 92 -13.15 2.99 4.78
N PHE A 93 -11.96 3.12 4.18
CA PHE A 93 -11.46 2.11 3.24
C PHE A 93 -11.36 0.70 3.84
N LYS A 94 -11.04 0.58 5.13
CA LYS A 94 -11.07 -0.73 5.83
C LYS A 94 -12.47 -1.34 5.85
N ILE A 95 -13.50 -0.51 6.01
CA ILE A 95 -14.90 -0.95 6.01
C ILE A 95 -15.33 -1.30 4.57
N LEU A 96 -14.98 -0.45 3.59
CA LEU A 96 -15.32 -0.67 2.18
C LEU A 96 -14.79 -1.99 1.63
N SER A 97 -13.62 -2.46 2.09
CA SER A 97 -13.10 -3.79 1.72
C SER A 97 -13.99 -4.98 2.14
N LYS A 98 -15.02 -4.72 2.96
CA LYS A 98 -15.92 -5.73 3.54
C LYS A 98 -17.40 -5.51 3.20
N ILE A 99 -17.72 -4.45 2.45
CA ILE A 99 -19.08 -4.18 1.99
C ILE A 99 -19.09 -4.09 0.47
N ASP A 100 -20.18 -4.53 -0.12
CA ASP A 100 -20.41 -4.39 -1.56
C ASP A 100 -21.56 -3.40 -1.76
N ASP A 101 -21.20 -2.12 -1.86
CA ASP A 101 -22.12 -1.02 -2.14
C ASP A 101 -21.60 -0.26 -3.38
N PRO A 102 -22.25 -0.43 -4.56
CA PRO A 102 -21.77 0.12 -5.82
C PRO A 102 -21.63 1.65 -5.83
N GLU A 103 -22.52 2.38 -5.13
CA GLU A 103 -22.55 3.84 -5.17
C GLU A 103 -21.41 4.44 -4.35
N ILE A 104 -21.14 3.90 -3.16
CA ILE A 104 -19.97 4.34 -2.37
C ILE A 104 -18.67 3.87 -3.01
N ASN A 105 -18.64 2.68 -3.62
CA ASN A 105 -17.47 2.16 -4.32
C ASN A 105 -17.07 3.10 -5.46
N LYS A 106 -18.04 3.62 -6.22
CA LYS A 106 -17.79 4.61 -7.28
C LYS A 106 -17.18 5.90 -6.74
N GLU A 107 -17.62 6.37 -5.57
CA GLU A 107 -17.04 7.55 -4.91
C GLU A 107 -15.60 7.27 -4.46
N ALA A 108 -15.36 6.12 -3.84
CA ALA A 108 -14.05 5.64 -3.43
C ALA A 108 -13.07 5.50 -4.60
N LEU A 109 -13.53 5.09 -5.78
CA LEU A 109 -12.69 4.93 -6.97
C LEU A 109 -12.20 6.26 -7.55
N LYS A 110 -12.80 7.40 -7.22
CA LYS A 110 -12.28 8.72 -7.65
C LYS A 110 -10.86 8.96 -7.16
N TYR A 111 -10.53 8.41 -5.98
CA TYR A 111 -9.19 8.49 -5.41
C TYR A 111 -8.14 7.79 -6.27
N LEU A 112 -8.49 6.89 -7.21
CA LEU A 112 -7.54 6.34 -8.18
C LEU A 112 -6.85 7.46 -8.99
N TYR A 113 -7.55 8.55 -9.25
CA TYR A 113 -7.08 9.65 -10.09
C TYR A 113 -6.46 10.81 -9.27
N GLU A 114 -6.40 10.68 -7.95
CA GLU A 114 -5.71 11.64 -7.08
C GLU A 114 -4.21 11.30 -7.01
N GLU A 115 -3.38 12.17 -7.57
CA GLU A 115 -1.93 11.96 -7.71
C GLU A 115 -1.22 11.71 -6.38
N THR A 116 -1.62 12.40 -5.32
CA THR A 116 -0.92 12.42 -4.03
C THR A 116 -1.51 11.47 -2.99
N TYR A 117 -2.64 10.81 -3.26
CA TYR A 117 -3.37 10.06 -2.24
C TYR A 117 -2.83 8.64 -2.05
N GLU A 118 -1.85 8.41 -1.19
CA GLU A 118 -1.30 7.06 -0.96
C GLU A 118 -1.75 6.50 0.42
N SER A 119 -2.56 5.43 0.42
CA SER A 119 -2.99 4.75 1.66
C SER A 119 -3.01 3.24 1.47
N LYS A 120 -2.45 2.52 2.46
CA LYS A 120 -2.45 1.06 2.49
C LYS A 120 -3.87 0.50 2.45
N ASP A 121 -4.80 1.11 3.20
CA ASP A 121 -6.17 0.62 3.28
C ASP A 121 -6.96 0.89 2.00
N PHE A 122 -6.66 1.99 1.30
CA PHE A 122 -7.18 2.22 -0.05
C PHE A 122 -6.71 1.15 -1.02
N PHE A 123 -5.41 0.82 -1.03
CA PHE A 123 -4.92 -0.25 -1.91
C PHE A 123 -5.51 -1.62 -1.56
N ASN A 124 -5.73 -1.91 -0.27
CA ASN A 124 -6.45 -3.12 0.16
C ASN A 124 -7.89 -3.14 -0.39
N PHE A 125 -8.60 -2.02 -0.34
CA PHE A 125 -9.91 -1.88 -0.96
C PHE A 125 -9.86 -2.14 -2.48
N LEU A 126 -8.84 -1.66 -3.18
CA LEU A 126 -8.69 -1.90 -4.62
C LEU A 126 -8.49 -3.38 -4.98
N THR A 127 -7.96 -4.21 -4.07
CA THR A 127 -7.80 -5.65 -4.34
C THR A 127 -9.11 -6.40 -4.58
N VAL A 128 -10.24 -5.88 -4.06
CA VAL A 128 -11.57 -6.44 -4.30
C VAL A 128 -12.30 -5.72 -5.46
N MET A 129 -11.70 -4.69 -6.05
CA MET A 129 -12.23 -3.90 -7.18
C MET A 129 -11.50 -4.22 -8.49
N GLN A 130 -11.29 -5.51 -8.76
CA GLN A 130 -10.38 -5.98 -9.81
C GLN A 130 -10.68 -5.38 -11.19
N ARG A 131 -11.96 -5.35 -11.60
CA ARG A 131 -12.38 -4.82 -12.90
C ARG A 131 -12.05 -3.34 -13.07
N ASP A 132 -12.27 -2.54 -12.04
CA ASP A 132 -12.01 -1.09 -12.10
C ASP A 132 -10.51 -0.80 -12.09
N VAL A 133 -9.74 -1.57 -11.32
CA VAL A 133 -8.27 -1.52 -11.37
C VAL A 133 -7.76 -1.87 -12.77
N GLU A 134 -8.29 -2.92 -13.38
CA GLU A 134 -7.93 -3.31 -14.75
C GLU A 134 -8.18 -2.19 -15.76
N ILE A 135 -9.35 -1.56 -15.71
CA ILE A 135 -9.70 -0.43 -16.59
C ILE A 135 -8.73 0.73 -16.36
N PHE A 136 -8.40 1.03 -15.11
CA PHE A 136 -7.47 2.10 -14.76
C PHE A 136 -6.04 1.85 -15.28
N LEU A 137 -5.54 0.61 -15.21
CA LEU A 137 -4.21 0.24 -15.69
C LEU A 137 -4.07 0.22 -17.22
N ASP A 138 -5.18 0.18 -17.96
CA ASP A 138 -5.18 0.26 -19.43
C ASP A 138 -5.06 1.70 -19.96
N ILE A 139 -5.26 2.71 -19.11
CA ILE A 139 -5.18 4.12 -19.51
C ILE A 139 -3.73 4.47 -19.86
N LYS A 140 -3.51 5.00 -21.07
CA LYS A 140 -2.18 5.46 -21.53
C LYS A 140 -2.03 6.97 -21.32
N ASP A 141 -1.93 7.38 -20.07
CA ASP A 141 -1.69 8.77 -19.66
C ASP A 141 -0.44 8.82 -18.77
N GLU A 142 0.57 9.58 -19.20
CA GLU A 142 1.85 9.67 -18.49
C GLU A 142 1.70 10.29 -17.08
N ASN A 143 0.70 11.15 -16.87
CA ASN A 143 0.44 11.76 -15.55
C ASN A 143 -0.04 10.72 -14.52
N LEU A 144 -0.55 9.57 -14.97
CA LEU A 144 -1.05 8.51 -14.10
C LEU A 144 -0.02 7.41 -13.85
N LEU A 145 1.15 7.44 -14.48
CA LEU A 145 2.13 6.34 -14.45
C LEU A 145 2.52 5.92 -13.04
N ARG A 146 2.95 6.88 -12.21
CA ARG A 146 3.33 6.62 -10.82
C ARG A 146 2.19 5.94 -10.07
N ARG A 147 0.98 6.45 -10.25
CA ARG A 147 -0.24 5.96 -9.60
C ARG A 147 -0.58 4.54 -10.04
N GLN A 148 -0.55 4.27 -11.33
CA GLN A 148 -0.77 2.95 -11.91
C GLN A 148 0.25 1.94 -11.40
N LEU A 149 1.53 2.31 -11.33
CA LEU A 149 2.58 1.43 -10.80
C LEU A 149 2.41 1.12 -9.31
N LEU A 150 2.05 2.12 -8.50
CA LEU A 150 1.72 1.88 -7.09
C LEU A 150 0.51 0.94 -6.94
N VAL A 151 -0.55 1.16 -7.74
CA VAL A 151 -1.71 0.27 -7.77
C VAL A 151 -1.29 -1.15 -8.14
N MET A 152 -0.47 -1.35 -9.18
CA MET A 152 0.04 -2.69 -9.53
C MET A 152 0.85 -3.31 -8.38
N ASN A 153 1.76 -2.55 -7.77
CA ASN A 153 2.64 -3.07 -6.71
C ASN A 153 1.87 -3.49 -5.45
N HIS A 154 0.83 -2.73 -5.09
CA HIS A 154 0.04 -3.02 -3.90
C HIS A 154 -1.08 -4.04 -4.13
N THR A 155 -1.74 -4.00 -5.29
CA THR A 155 -2.85 -4.91 -5.60
C THR A 155 -2.39 -6.23 -6.21
N LYS A 156 -1.15 -6.26 -6.76
CA LYS A 156 -0.59 -7.38 -7.53
C LYS A 156 -1.40 -7.74 -8.79
N ILE A 157 -2.21 -6.80 -9.27
CA ILE A 157 -2.90 -6.91 -10.55
C ILE A 157 -1.97 -6.35 -11.61
N PHE A 158 -1.45 -7.21 -12.49
CA PHE A 158 -0.47 -6.81 -13.52
C PHE A 158 -1.14 -6.74 -14.87
N ARG A 159 -1.14 -5.55 -15.48
CA ARG A 159 -1.79 -5.27 -16.77
C ARG A 159 -0.99 -4.28 -17.58
N ASN A 160 -1.06 -4.42 -18.92
CA ASN A 160 -0.42 -3.51 -19.88
C ASN A 160 1.09 -3.29 -19.59
N LEU A 161 1.81 -4.33 -19.16
CA LEU A 161 3.21 -4.24 -18.72
C LEU A 161 4.16 -3.69 -19.81
N ASP A 162 3.86 -3.97 -21.09
CA ASP A 162 4.61 -3.45 -22.23
C ASP A 162 4.64 -1.91 -22.27
N TYR A 163 3.58 -1.25 -21.76
CA TYR A 163 3.55 0.20 -21.64
C TYR A 163 4.50 0.69 -20.54
N PHE A 164 4.44 0.07 -19.36
CA PHE A 164 5.21 0.50 -18.18
C PHE A 164 6.71 0.21 -18.28
N PHE A 165 7.11 -0.87 -18.95
CA PHE A 165 8.52 -1.28 -18.99
C PHE A 165 9.40 -0.31 -19.76
N LYS A 166 8.83 0.48 -20.67
CA LYS A 166 9.54 1.55 -21.38
C LYS A 166 10.15 2.57 -20.42
N PHE A 167 9.58 2.71 -19.22
CA PHE A 167 10.03 3.65 -18.20
C PHE A 167 11.14 3.11 -17.27
N LEU A 168 11.63 1.87 -17.47
CA LEU A 168 12.80 1.35 -16.73
C LEU A 168 14.08 2.20 -16.92
N GLY A 169 14.15 2.92 -18.03
CA GLY A 169 15.23 3.85 -18.35
C GLY A 169 14.77 5.30 -18.44
N SER A 170 13.73 5.70 -17.70
CA SER A 170 13.34 7.11 -17.62
C SER A 170 14.39 7.96 -16.89
N HIS A 171 14.39 9.27 -17.11
CA HIS A 171 15.13 10.19 -16.24
C HIS A 171 14.61 10.23 -14.79
N ASP A 172 13.33 9.95 -14.58
CA ASP A 172 12.75 9.86 -13.24
C ASP A 172 13.13 8.53 -12.58
N LYS A 173 14.07 8.61 -11.63
CA LYS A 173 14.55 7.44 -10.88
C LYS A 173 13.46 6.79 -10.04
N SER A 174 12.49 7.56 -9.52
CA SER A 174 11.40 7.04 -8.71
C SER A 174 10.46 6.18 -9.55
N LEU A 175 10.19 6.62 -10.78
CA LEU A 175 9.41 5.89 -11.76
C LEU A 175 10.12 4.59 -12.17
N CYS A 176 11.42 4.66 -12.48
CA CYS A 176 12.21 3.48 -12.83
C CYS A 176 12.19 2.42 -11.71
N TYR A 177 12.32 2.86 -10.45
CA TYR A 177 12.26 1.99 -9.28
C TYR A 177 10.90 1.32 -9.13
N LEU A 178 9.81 2.05 -9.33
CA LEU A 178 8.46 1.48 -9.27
C LEU A 178 8.23 0.40 -10.33
N VAL A 179 8.72 0.63 -11.56
CA VAL A 179 8.65 -0.38 -12.64
C VAL A 179 9.49 -1.60 -12.28
N TYR A 180 10.70 -1.41 -11.75
CA TYR A 180 11.53 -2.49 -11.23
C TYR A 180 10.78 -3.31 -10.16
N GLU A 181 10.15 -2.65 -9.18
CA GLU A 181 9.37 -3.33 -8.15
C GLU A 181 8.21 -4.14 -8.73
N SER A 182 7.48 -3.59 -9.72
CA SER A 182 6.40 -4.32 -10.41
C SER A 182 6.92 -5.60 -11.05
N ILE A 183 8.11 -5.57 -11.66
CA ILE A 183 8.74 -6.74 -12.29
C ILE A 183 9.13 -7.77 -11.24
N VAL A 184 9.79 -7.34 -10.16
CA VAL A 184 10.17 -8.24 -9.05
C VAL A 184 8.94 -8.93 -8.46
N LEU A 185 7.86 -8.18 -8.24
CA LEU A 185 6.61 -8.72 -7.71
C LEU A 185 5.96 -9.69 -8.70
N LEU A 186 5.88 -9.34 -9.98
CA LEU A 186 5.36 -10.21 -11.04
C LEU A 186 6.07 -11.57 -11.05
N ILE A 187 7.41 -11.55 -11.01
CA ILE A 187 8.26 -12.75 -10.94
C ILE A 187 7.92 -13.58 -9.70
N LYS A 188 7.86 -12.93 -8.54
CA LYS A 188 7.60 -13.60 -7.26
C LYS A 188 6.22 -14.28 -7.26
N GLU A 189 5.22 -13.59 -7.76
CA GLU A 189 3.85 -14.11 -7.83
C GLU A 189 3.71 -15.19 -8.92
N SER A 190 4.49 -15.16 -10.01
CA SER A 190 4.53 -16.23 -11.04
C SER A 190 5.12 -17.57 -10.56
N GLY A 191 5.87 -17.54 -9.45
CA GLY A 191 6.37 -18.71 -8.74
C GLY A 191 5.35 -19.35 -7.80
N ASN A 192 4.33 -18.59 -7.37
CA ASN A 192 3.19 -19.07 -6.61
C ASN A 192 2.01 -19.30 -7.59
N GLU A 193 1.08 -20.19 -7.27
CA GLU A 193 -0.01 -20.51 -8.20
C GLU A 193 -0.87 -19.27 -8.51
N ASN A 194 -0.86 -18.88 -9.80
CA ASN A 194 -1.69 -17.85 -10.47
C ASN A 194 -1.49 -16.38 -10.06
N PRO A 195 -0.48 -15.67 -10.60
CA PRO A 195 -0.61 -14.23 -10.78
C PRO A 195 -1.75 -13.96 -11.77
N VAL A 196 -2.58 -12.96 -11.47
CA VAL A 196 -3.59 -12.45 -12.41
C VAL A 196 -2.89 -11.54 -13.43
N CYS A 197 -2.13 -12.16 -14.34
CA CYS A 197 -1.58 -11.50 -15.52
C CYS A 197 -2.69 -11.38 -16.56
N LEU A 198 -3.37 -10.24 -16.57
CA LEU A 198 -4.46 -9.97 -17.50
C LEU A 198 -3.94 -9.09 -18.62
N GLY A 199 -3.28 -9.74 -19.57
CA GLY A 199 -2.80 -9.12 -20.78
C GLY A 199 -1.62 -9.89 -21.36
N ASP A 200 -1.67 -10.10 -22.67
CA ASP A 200 -0.52 -10.56 -23.42
C ASP A 200 0.55 -9.47 -23.36
N SER A 201 1.57 -9.64 -22.51
CA SER A 201 2.83 -8.95 -22.75
C SER A 201 3.42 -9.58 -24.01
N ASN A 202 3.19 -8.91 -25.14
CA ASN A 202 3.67 -9.41 -26.41
C ASN A 202 5.17 -9.20 -26.54
N SER A 203 5.76 -8.32 -25.76
CA SER A 203 7.15 -7.89 -25.94
C SER A 203 8.13 -8.58 -25.00
N ILE A 204 7.65 -9.26 -23.95
CA ILE A 204 8.47 -9.67 -22.81
C ILE A 204 8.20 -11.11 -22.44
N ILE A 205 9.25 -11.92 -22.40
CA ILE A 205 9.18 -13.33 -22.05
C ILE A 205 9.98 -13.53 -20.78
N LEU A 206 9.31 -14.02 -19.73
CA LEU A 206 9.97 -14.45 -18.50
C LEU A 206 10.54 -15.86 -18.71
N GLU A 207 11.85 -15.93 -18.84
CA GLU A 207 12.58 -17.18 -18.98
C GLU A 207 13.02 -17.67 -17.59
N ASN A 208 12.74 -18.95 -17.29
CA ASN A 208 13.17 -19.67 -16.08
C ASN A 208 12.67 -19.10 -14.73
N LYS A 209 11.75 -19.82 -14.07
CA LYS A 209 11.18 -19.44 -12.77
C LYS A 209 12.18 -19.34 -11.61
N SER A 210 13.33 -20.03 -11.70
CA SER A 210 14.33 -20.07 -10.61
C SER A 210 15.37 -18.95 -10.69
N THR A 211 15.65 -18.46 -11.90
CA THR A 211 16.49 -17.29 -12.17
C THR A 211 15.83 -16.49 -13.29
N PRO A 212 14.88 -15.61 -12.94
CA PRO A 212 14.04 -14.93 -13.92
C PRO A 212 14.90 -14.04 -14.80
N VAL A 213 14.97 -14.40 -16.07
CA VAL A 213 15.57 -13.59 -17.12
C VAL A 213 14.44 -13.00 -17.95
N ILE A 214 14.58 -11.73 -18.33
CA ILE A 214 13.67 -11.07 -19.25
C ILE A 214 14.30 -11.07 -20.64
N SER A 215 13.67 -11.76 -21.59
CA SER A 215 13.96 -11.58 -23.01
C SER A 215 12.95 -10.63 -23.64
N LEU A 216 13.46 -9.79 -24.54
CA LEU A 216 12.70 -8.76 -25.23
C LEU A 216 12.55 -9.16 -26.70
N LYS A 217 11.32 -9.12 -27.23
CA LYS A 217 11.10 -9.34 -28.67
C LYS A 217 11.62 -8.16 -29.51
N GLU A 218 11.54 -6.95 -28.95
CA GLU A 218 12.01 -5.72 -29.58
C GLU A 218 12.86 -4.92 -28.59
N LYS A 219 13.79 -4.11 -29.11
CA LYS A 219 14.63 -3.25 -28.25
C LYS A 219 13.79 -2.12 -27.65
N MET A 220 13.96 -1.87 -26.35
CA MET A 220 13.29 -0.78 -25.66
C MET A 220 13.91 0.56 -26.00
N LYS A 221 13.10 1.56 -26.33
CA LYS A 221 13.56 2.95 -26.37
C LYS A 221 13.64 3.48 -24.94
N ILE A 222 14.79 3.99 -24.54
CA ILE A 222 15.03 4.50 -23.18
C ILE A 222 15.66 5.90 -23.24
N GLU A 223 15.44 6.68 -22.18
CA GLU A 223 15.92 8.06 -22.06
C GLU A 223 17.29 8.12 -21.37
N ASN A 224 17.52 7.22 -20.41
CA ASN A 224 18.70 7.20 -19.56
C ASN A 224 19.27 5.78 -19.43
N ILE A 225 20.44 5.57 -20.03
CA ILE A 225 21.12 4.29 -20.01
C ILE A 225 21.60 3.85 -18.62
N SER A 226 22.01 4.79 -17.77
CA SER A 226 22.51 4.46 -16.43
C SER A 226 21.37 3.95 -15.54
N ASN A 227 20.21 4.62 -15.56
CA ASN A 227 19.03 4.14 -14.86
C ASN A 227 18.58 2.78 -15.42
N PHE A 228 18.52 2.64 -16.74
CA PHE A 228 18.17 1.37 -17.37
C PHE A 228 19.08 0.23 -16.90
N LEU A 229 20.40 0.43 -16.88
CA LEU A 229 21.32 -0.58 -16.35
C LEU A 229 21.01 -0.91 -14.88
N ILE A 230 20.85 0.11 -14.02
CA ILE A 230 20.62 -0.06 -12.58
C ILE A 230 19.38 -0.92 -12.29
N TYR A 231 18.31 -0.71 -13.06
CA TYR A 231 17.02 -1.36 -12.80
C TYR A 231 16.80 -2.63 -13.62
N PHE A 232 17.41 -2.76 -14.80
CA PHE A 232 17.20 -3.91 -15.68
C PHE A 232 18.27 -5.01 -15.53
N LEU A 233 19.48 -4.68 -15.06
CA LEU A 233 20.57 -5.67 -14.89
C LEU A 233 20.16 -6.97 -14.17
N PRO A 234 19.36 -6.94 -13.09
CA PRO A 234 18.99 -8.17 -12.37
C PRO A 234 18.26 -9.20 -13.25
N PHE A 235 17.64 -8.75 -14.33
CA PHE A 235 16.85 -9.57 -15.25
C PHE A 235 17.57 -9.89 -16.56
N MET A 236 18.80 -9.41 -16.75
CA MET A 236 19.57 -9.65 -17.97
C MET A 236 20.15 -11.07 -17.98
N LYS A 237 20.15 -11.69 -19.16
CA LYS A 237 20.82 -12.98 -19.38
C LYS A 237 22.33 -12.86 -19.15
N GLU A 238 22.93 -11.77 -19.60
CA GLU A 238 24.36 -11.49 -19.51
C GLU A 238 24.75 -10.75 -18.21
N LYS A 239 23.93 -10.81 -17.16
CA LYS A 239 24.16 -10.01 -15.93
C LYS A 239 25.55 -10.19 -15.32
N GLU A 240 26.08 -11.42 -15.26
CA GLU A 240 27.40 -11.72 -14.70
C GLU A 240 28.53 -11.08 -15.53
N LYS A 241 28.37 -11.07 -16.87
CA LYS A 241 29.29 -10.40 -17.78
C LYS A 241 29.29 -8.89 -17.55
N VAL A 242 28.12 -8.30 -17.35
CA VAL A 242 27.99 -6.87 -17.09
C VAL A 242 28.53 -6.50 -15.70
N TYR A 243 28.27 -7.31 -14.66
CA TYR A 243 28.87 -7.11 -13.33
C TYR A 243 30.41 -7.12 -13.39
N SER A 244 30.99 -8.10 -14.08
CA SER A 244 32.44 -8.18 -14.26
C SER A 244 32.99 -6.93 -14.97
N ALA A 245 32.33 -6.50 -16.05
CA ALA A 245 32.72 -5.30 -16.79
C ALA A 245 32.59 -4.00 -15.97
N ILE A 246 31.62 -3.90 -15.04
CA ILE A 246 31.52 -2.77 -14.10
C ILE A 246 32.73 -2.72 -13.16
N LEU A 247 33.14 -3.88 -12.61
CA LEU A 247 34.28 -3.97 -11.70
C LEU A 247 35.61 -3.63 -12.40
N GLU A 248 35.73 -4.02 -13.67
CA GLU A 248 36.89 -3.74 -14.53
C GLU A 248 36.86 -2.34 -15.16
N ASN A 249 35.77 -1.58 -14.97
CA ASN A 249 35.52 -0.29 -15.60
C ASN A 249 35.54 -0.36 -17.15
N ASP A 250 35.15 -1.50 -17.72
CA ASP A 250 35.02 -1.76 -19.15
C ASP A 250 33.65 -1.27 -19.66
N ASN A 251 33.55 0.04 -19.86
CA ASN A 251 32.35 0.68 -20.38
C ASN A 251 31.98 0.22 -21.79
N GLN A 252 32.95 -0.24 -22.60
CA GLN A 252 32.67 -0.69 -23.97
C GLN A 252 31.90 -2.00 -23.96
N THR A 253 32.29 -2.95 -23.11
CA THR A 253 31.56 -4.22 -22.96
C THR A 253 30.16 -3.98 -22.41
N ILE A 254 30.01 -3.14 -21.38
CA ILE A 254 28.68 -2.80 -20.82
C ILE A 254 27.78 -2.21 -21.91
N PHE A 255 28.29 -1.23 -22.65
CA PHE A 255 27.56 -0.57 -23.73
C PHE A 255 27.13 -1.53 -24.84
N ASN A 256 28.04 -2.41 -25.26
CA ASN A 256 27.75 -3.41 -26.30
C ASN A 256 26.65 -4.39 -25.87
N VAL A 257 26.66 -4.82 -24.60
CA VAL A 257 25.59 -5.67 -24.07
C VAL A 257 24.27 -4.91 -24.00
N LEU A 258 24.25 -3.69 -23.43
CA LEU A 258 23.01 -2.89 -23.30
C LEU A 258 22.35 -2.59 -24.64
N LYS A 259 23.14 -2.40 -25.71
CA LYS A 259 22.63 -2.22 -27.09
C LYS A 259 21.85 -3.41 -27.66
N THR A 260 21.94 -4.58 -27.05
CA THR A 260 21.12 -5.74 -27.43
C THR A 260 19.69 -5.62 -26.90
N TYR A 261 19.50 -4.90 -25.79
CA TYR A 261 18.21 -4.73 -25.12
C TYR A 261 17.54 -3.38 -25.38
N ALA A 262 18.31 -2.32 -25.63
CA ALA A 262 17.78 -0.97 -25.71
C ALA A 262 18.32 -0.14 -26.88
N ILE A 263 17.51 0.82 -27.31
CA ILE A 263 17.83 1.93 -28.21
C ILE A 263 17.90 3.18 -27.33
N PHE A 264 19.03 3.87 -27.37
CA PHE A 264 19.27 5.07 -26.57
C PHE A 264 20.26 5.99 -27.28
N GLU A 265 20.19 7.26 -26.92
CA GLU A 265 21.10 8.30 -27.38
C GLU A 265 21.93 8.80 -26.18
N GLY A 266 23.17 9.19 -26.44
CA GLY A 266 24.07 9.73 -25.42
C GLY A 266 25.12 8.74 -24.88
N PRO A 267 26.12 9.25 -24.15
CA PRO A 267 27.24 8.46 -23.65
C PRO A 267 26.85 7.63 -22.42
N LEU A 268 27.48 6.46 -22.29
CA LEU A 268 27.42 5.67 -21.07
C LEU A 268 28.37 6.24 -20.01
N LEU A 269 27.81 6.81 -18.96
CA LEU A 269 28.56 7.31 -17.81
C LEU A 269 28.31 6.37 -16.62
N ILE A 270 29.11 5.31 -16.55
CA ILE A 270 29.12 4.38 -15.42
C ILE A 270 30.50 4.43 -14.79
N SER A 271 30.51 4.48 -13.45
CA SER A 271 31.73 4.33 -12.66
C SER A 271 31.70 2.97 -11.96
N ARG A 272 32.87 2.47 -11.58
CA ARG A 272 33.01 1.30 -10.69
C ARG A 272 32.27 1.40 -9.36
N HIS A 273 31.78 2.59 -8.97
CA HIS A 273 31.02 2.83 -7.74
C HIS A 273 29.51 2.82 -7.95
N THR A 274 29.01 2.49 -9.15
CA THR A 274 27.58 2.40 -9.41
C THR A 274 26.98 1.22 -8.65
N HIS A 275 26.12 1.52 -7.67
CA HIS A 275 25.30 0.50 -7.00
C HIS A 275 24.18 0.04 -7.91
N VAL A 276 24.09 -1.27 -8.12
CA VAL A 276 23.03 -1.90 -8.91
C VAL A 276 22.16 -2.74 -7.98
N TYR A 277 20.85 -2.76 -8.24
CA TYR A 277 19.92 -3.57 -7.44
C TYR A 277 20.19 -5.06 -7.63
N THR A 278 19.69 -5.86 -6.69
CA THR A 278 19.62 -7.32 -6.81
C THR A 278 18.19 -7.74 -6.51
N THR A 279 17.75 -8.90 -7.02
CA THR A 279 16.39 -9.43 -6.79
C THR A 279 16.08 -9.74 -5.32
N ASN A 280 17.08 -9.70 -4.43
CA ASN A 280 16.94 -9.98 -3.00
C ASN A 280 16.73 -8.69 -2.18
N CYS A 281 15.63 -7.98 -2.40
CA CYS A 281 15.21 -6.91 -1.49
C CYS A 281 14.42 -7.50 -0.31
N ILE A 282 15.10 -7.69 0.83
CA ILE A 282 14.46 -8.14 2.09
C ILE A 282 13.76 -6.95 2.74
N TYR A 283 12.42 -6.92 2.68
CA TYR A 283 11.62 -6.04 3.53
C TYR A 283 11.82 -6.46 4.99
N LYS A 284 12.45 -5.60 5.79
CA LYS A 284 12.52 -5.78 7.24
C LYS A 284 11.13 -5.53 7.84
N GLU A 285 10.52 -6.57 8.41
CA GLU A 285 9.34 -6.43 9.26
C GLU A 285 9.66 -5.55 10.47
N SER A 286 8.78 -4.59 10.74
CA SER A 286 8.88 -3.64 11.84
C SER A 286 8.78 -4.32 13.21
N PHE A 287 9.62 -3.84 14.14
CA PHE A 287 9.67 -4.18 15.56
C PHE A 287 8.27 -4.25 16.21
N ARG A 288 7.96 -5.37 16.89
CA ARG A 288 6.83 -5.48 17.82
C ARG A 288 7.28 -5.08 19.22
N MET A 289 6.82 -3.93 19.71
CA MET A 289 6.88 -3.63 21.15
C MET A 289 5.73 -4.34 21.87
N ASN A 290 6.08 -5.16 22.86
CA ASN A 290 5.13 -5.74 23.81
C ASN A 290 4.91 -4.72 24.93
N PHE A 291 3.69 -4.20 25.08
CA PHE A 291 3.31 -3.40 26.24
C PHE A 291 2.81 -4.32 27.36
N ILE A 292 3.24 -4.02 28.59
CA ILE A 292 2.90 -4.74 29.82
C ILE A 292 1.42 -4.50 30.15
N ASP A 293 0.70 -5.58 30.50
CA ASP A 293 -0.70 -5.58 30.94
C ASP A 293 -0.80 -5.07 32.39
N GLU A 294 -1.00 -3.77 32.57
CA GLU A 294 -1.66 -3.23 33.76
C GLU A 294 -3.14 -3.01 33.43
N ASP A 295 -4.04 -3.25 34.39
CA ASP A 295 -5.49 -3.04 34.23
C ASP A 295 -5.77 -1.53 34.11
N PRO A 296 -6.02 -1.00 32.90
CA PRO A 296 -6.01 0.43 32.67
C PRO A 296 -7.33 1.08 33.11
N ASN A 297 -7.25 2.11 33.96
CA ASN A 297 -8.41 2.94 34.31
C ASN A 297 -8.61 4.03 33.26
N PHE A 298 -9.78 4.04 32.60
CA PHE A 298 -10.15 5.05 31.59
C PHE A 298 -11.28 5.98 32.04
N GLU A 299 -11.62 6.04 33.33
CA GLU A 299 -12.73 6.87 33.84
C GLU A 299 -12.61 8.36 33.45
N PHE A 300 -11.38 8.87 33.35
CA PHE A 300 -11.09 10.23 32.88
C PHE A 300 -11.55 10.53 31.45
N LEU A 301 -11.75 9.50 30.61
CA LEU A 301 -12.31 9.66 29.27
C LEU A 301 -13.84 9.83 29.26
N PHE A 302 -14.49 9.59 30.40
CA PHE A 302 -15.95 9.62 30.55
C PHE A 302 -16.43 10.71 31.53
N GLU A 303 -15.54 11.26 32.37
CA GLU A 303 -15.87 12.23 33.40
C GLU A 303 -15.05 13.52 33.29
N GLU A 304 -15.71 14.68 33.23
CA GLU A 304 -15.04 15.99 33.02
C GLU A 304 -14.08 16.39 34.15
N LYS A 305 -14.10 15.67 35.28
CA LYS A 305 -13.38 16.01 36.52
C LYS A 305 -12.33 14.99 36.96
N ALA A 306 -12.14 13.90 36.21
CA ALA A 306 -11.11 12.92 36.53
C ALA A 306 -9.80 13.37 35.87
N TYR A 307 -8.94 14.02 36.66
CA TYR A 307 -7.57 14.34 36.24
C TYR A 307 -6.75 13.04 36.11
N LYS A 308 -5.86 12.96 35.11
CA LYS A 308 -4.77 11.96 35.10
C LYS A 308 -4.13 11.96 36.48
N THR A 309 -4.14 10.82 37.17
CA THR A 309 -3.35 10.71 38.38
C THR A 309 -1.88 10.68 37.99
N HIS A 310 -0.96 11.15 38.84
CA HIS A 310 0.49 11.16 38.51
C HIS A 310 1.06 9.79 38.09
N VAL A 311 0.33 8.70 38.35
CA VAL A 311 0.66 7.33 37.97
C VAL A 311 0.41 7.07 36.47
N ASP A 312 -0.50 7.83 35.84
CA ASP A 312 -0.89 7.66 34.43
C ASP A 312 0.07 8.36 33.44
N CYS A 313 1.00 9.18 33.95
CA CYS A 313 1.94 10.00 33.15
C CYS A 313 3.32 9.37 32.97
N ILE A 314 3.54 8.11 33.39
CA ILE A 314 4.81 7.43 33.15
C ILE A 314 4.75 6.81 31.75
N GLU A 315 5.27 7.53 30.76
CA GLU A 315 5.73 6.92 29.51
C GLU A 315 6.92 5.99 29.85
N LEU A 316 6.73 4.68 29.66
CA LEU A 316 7.79 3.66 29.68
C LEU A 316 8.05 3.13 28.27
#